data_AF-A0A1M6E222-F1
#
_entry.id   AF-A0A1M6E222-F1
#
_cell.length_a   1.000
_cell.length_b   1.000
_cell.length_c   1.000
_cell.angle_alpha   90.00
_cell.angle_beta   90.00
_cell.angle_gamma   90.00
#
_symmetry.space_group_name_H-M   'P 1'
#
loop_
_entity.id
_entity.type
_entity.pdbx_description
1 polymer ?
#
loop_
_entity_poly.entity_id
_entity_poly.type
_entity_poly.pdbx_seq_one_letter_code
_entity_poly.pdbx_strand_id
1 'polypeptide(L)'
;MFTAKVGESCILADDVELPRITVYIPKEKKMMLFMAGSASQRDPLVITTGAQLSEIANLVNMGRLESFILNDSSATVYLKLGNDIDLSAYSTGEGWMPIGTSSKPFKGHFDGNNKSITGLKVNRPWYDYMGLFGCIDGRTVKNVSLTSVNIYGKNYVGGLGGKTSGTVQCCYADGVVNGSGNSTTGRVAGNWEVDVWDSSIAWIFEKDKLPILRNLPGQSGNGSLYLTKRDITRAEVETTNKQPVNISGITMTGGVYNGKSYGYKGTPVFNLVSDGSSINIENFTVLYQSTDGGGYSSPTAPTDAGEYLLTISIPEGDDIHYTGSQSYFFSIQKRSVTVKANDMTMTAGERLPSFTYTVKGELKGDTELVGIPALICKADGSTEGTIMRIVLKVEKAPNASGELDVISNSIYDPVTGRIGFTTKHFSLYAVGYNKVNFKDVAENAWYSKAVTFISTRRISTGTGDGNFNAGANLTRGQFMVMLMKAYGIAPDIDIKDNFEDVGDTYYTGYLATAKRLNIARGIGNNMFGPEKEITHQEMATLLYNGLKAIGRLPERTDSRYISSFDDANSVAPWTYEAMKHLVEVGIMRGNEGRLNPNGMTTRGEMAQVLYNLLMR
;
A
#
# COMPACT_ATOMS: atom_id res chain seq x y z
N MET A 1 1.04 5.08 3.71
CA MET A 1 -0.16 5.76 4.24
C MET A 1 -1.11 4.69 4.73
N PHE A 2 -1.72 4.85 5.90
CA PHE A 2 -2.97 4.14 6.19
C PHE A 2 -4.12 4.89 5.53
N THR A 3 -5.10 4.16 5.01
CA THR A 3 -6.39 4.74 4.58
C THR A 3 -7.41 4.36 5.63
N ALA A 4 -7.91 5.34 6.38
CA ALA A 4 -9.13 5.13 7.15
C ALA A 4 -10.29 4.94 6.16
N LYS A 5 -10.82 3.72 6.07
CA LYS A 5 -12.18 3.53 5.60
C LYS A 5 -13.10 3.75 6.79
N VAL A 6 -14.14 4.56 6.59
CA VAL A 6 -15.34 4.41 7.40
C VAL A 6 -15.84 2.98 7.16
N GLY A 7 -16.16 2.23 8.22
CA GLY A 7 -16.78 0.92 8.05
C GLY A 7 -18.07 1.04 7.23
N GLU A 8 -18.48 -0.02 6.53
CA GLU A 8 -19.58 -0.04 5.53
C GLU A 8 -20.97 0.36 6.08
N SER A 9 -21.01 0.72 7.36
CA SER A 9 -22.15 1.10 8.17
C SER A 9 -22.31 2.60 8.48
N CYS A 10 -21.37 3.47 8.09
CA CYS A 10 -21.49 4.92 8.33
C CYS A 10 -21.12 5.74 7.08
N ILE A 11 -21.71 6.93 6.95
CA ILE A 11 -21.55 7.83 5.79
C ILE A 11 -20.98 9.16 6.30
N LEU A 12 -20.00 9.74 5.59
CA LEU A 12 -19.49 11.08 5.83
C LEU A 12 -20.44 12.13 5.25
N ALA A 13 -20.60 13.26 5.94
CA ALA A 13 -21.26 14.44 5.36
C ALA A 13 -20.32 15.14 4.36
N ASP A 14 -20.90 15.83 3.38
CA ASP A 14 -20.19 16.42 2.23
C ASP A 14 -19.17 17.51 2.61
N ASP A 15 -19.19 17.99 3.86
CA ASP A 15 -18.34 19.04 4.42
C ASP A 15 -17.21 18.53 5.36
N VAL A 16 -17.07 17.20 5.54
CA VAL A 16 -16.11 16.61 6.49
C VAL A 16 -14.92 15.93 5.80
N GLU A 17 -13.72 16.48 5.95
CA GLU A 17 -12.48 15.79 5.55
C GLU A 17 -12.12 14.62 6.50
N LEU A 18 -11.73 13.49 5.90
CA LEU A 18 -11.16 12.35 6.64
C LEU A 18 -9.83 12.71 7.33
N PRO A 19 -9.59 12.25 8.58
CA PRO A 19 -8.35 12.53 9.30
C PRO A 19 -7.14 11.89 8.61
N ARG A 20 -6.08 12.68 8.39
CA ARG A 20 -4.80 12.20 7.84
C ARG A 20 -3.83 11.85 8.96
N ILE A 21 -3.30 10.63 8.94
CA ILE A 21 -2.31 10.16 9.90
C ILE A 21 -0.98 9.86 9.18
N THR A 22 0.08 10.55 9.59
CA THR A 22 1.47 10.23 9.22
C THR A 22 2.07 9.26 10.23
N VAL A 23 2.74 8.23 9.73
CA VAL A 23 3.36 7.16 10.51
C VAL A 23 4.88 7.32 10.49
N TYR A 24 5.52 7.14 11.63
CA TYR A 24 6.98 7.06 11.73
C TYR A 24 7.41 5.60 11.76
N ILE A 25 8.33 5.21 10.89
CA ILE A 25 9.08 3.95 10.99
C ILE A 25 10.42 4.29 11.69
N PRO A 26 10.83 3.59 12.76
CA PRO A 26 12.09 3.86 13.42
C PRO A 26 13.28 3.65 12.48
N LYS A 27 14.31 4.47 12.69
CA LYS A 27 15.63 4.34 12.10
C LYS A 27 16.20 2.96 12.45
N GLU A 28 16.97 2.38 11.51
CA GLU A 28 17.44 0.97 11.50
C GLU A 28 16.38 -0.08 11.08
N LYS A 29 16.41 -0.44 9.79
CA LYS A 29 16.54 -1.82 9.24
C LYS A 29 16.28 -1.73 7.73
N LYS A 30 17.02 -2.49 6.92
CA LYS A 30 16.90 -2.48 5.44
C LYS A 30 15.43 -2.67 5.01
N MET A 31 14.95 -1.86 4.08
CA MET A 31 13.61 -2.01 3.51
C MET A 31 13.54 -3.21 2.57
N MET A 32 12.38 -3.86 2.55
CA MET A 32 12.11 -5.05 1.75
C MET A 32 11.71 -4.68 0.31
N LEU A 33 12.20 -5.44 -0.67
CA LEU A 33 11.74 -5.51 -2.05
C LEU A 33 10.22 -5.76 -2.08
N PHE A 34 9.55 -5.05 -2.97
CA PHE A 34 8.10 -5.17 -3.11
C PHE A 34 7.70 -6.59 -3.55
N MET A 35 6.75 -7.19 -2.83
CA MET A 35 6.05 -8.44 -3.17
C MET A 35 4.55 -8.17 -3.04
N ALA A 36 3.73 -8.78 -3.90
CA ALA A 36 2.28 -8.59 -3.88
C ALA A 36 1.60 -9.51 -2.84
N GLY A 37 0.46 -9.11 -2.30
CA GLY A 37 -0.30 -9.89 -1.31
C GLY A 37 -0.02 -9.52 0.15
N SER A 38 -0.93 -9.90 1.03
CA SER A 38 -0.95 -9.57 2.48
C SER A 38 -0.24 -10.58 3.37
N ALA A 39 0.40 -11.60 2.79
CA ALA A 39 1.03 -12.71 3.51
C ALA A 39 0.06 -13.56 4.37
N SER A 40 -1.24 -13.51 4.04
CA SER A 40 -2.30 -14.27 4.73
C SER A 40 -2.64 -15.56 3.98
N GLN A 41 -3.39 -16.48 4.61
CA GLN A 41 -3.78 -17.75 3.97
C GLN A 41 -4.61 -17.56 2.69
N ARG A 42 -5.47 -16.54 2.66
CA ARG A 42 -6.34 -16.23 1.51
C ARG A 42 -5.64 -15.37 0.45
N ASP A 43 -4.58 -14.66 0.83
CA ASP A 43 -3.82 -13.75 -0.03
C ASP A 43 -2.31 -13.81 0.35
N PRO A 44 -1.61 -14.87 -0.08
CA PRO A 44 -0.19 -15.09 0.25
C PRO A 44 0.73 -14.08 -0.42
N LEU A 45 1.90 -13.86 0.18
CA LEU A 45 2.93 -12.98 -0.36
C LEU A 45 3.60 -13.63 -1.59
N VAL A 46 3.51 -12.98 -2.74
CA VAL A 46 3.92 -13.52 -4.05
C VAL A 46 5.36 -13.14 -4.38
N ILE A 47 6.19 -14.15 -4.51
CA ILE A 47 7.61 -14.08 -4.87
C ILE A 47 7.75 -14.35 -6.37
N THR A 48 8.32 -13.42 -7.12
CA THR A 48 8.48 -13.48 -8.59
C THR A 48 9.93 -13.43 -9.06
N THR A 49 10.89 -13.23 -8.15
CA THR A 49 12.32 -13.09 -8.44
C THR A 49 13.20 -13.73 -7.34
N GLY A 50 14.42 -14.13 -7.71
CA GLY A 50 15.41 -14.64 -6.75
C GLY A 50 15.84 -13.60 -5.70
N ALA A 51 15.73 -12.30 -6.01
CA ALA A 51 16.04 -11.22 -5.09
C ALA A 51 15.05 -11.13 -3.93
N GLN A 52 13.74 -11.19 -4.21
CA GLN A 52 12.70 -11.27 -3.18
C GLN A 52 12.89 -12.52 -2.30
N LEU A 53 13.19 -13.67 -2.91
CA LEU A 53 13.42 -14.92 -2.17
C LEU A 53 14.66 -14.83 -1.26
N SER A 54 15.74 -14.19 -1.73
CA SER A 54 16.97 -13.95 -0.95
C SER A 54 16.71 -13.04 0.24
N GLU A 55 15.78 -12.11 0.11
CA GLU A 55 15.41 -11.20 1.18
C GLU A 55 14.51 -11.85 2.24
N ILE A 56 13.59 -12.74 1.82
CA ILE A 56 12.92 -13.65 2.75
C ILE A 56 13.97 -14.44 3.55
N ALA A 57 15.01 -14.99 2.91
CA ALA A 57 16.10 -15.67 3.60
C ALA A 57 16.75 -14.77 4.67
N ASN A 58 17.06 -13.52 4.32
CA ASN A 58 17.63 -12.54 5.25
C ASN A 58 16.68 -12.24 6.43
N LEU A 59 15.38 -12.01 6.19
CA LEU A 59 14.41 -11.70 7.25
C LEU A 59 14.19 -12.87 8.22
N VAL A 60 14.18 -14.11 7.70
CA VAL A 60 14.13 -15.33 8.53
C VAL A 60 15.42 -15.49 9.34
N ASN A 61 16.59 -15.35 8.72
CA ASN A 61 17.89 -15.47 9.40
C ASN A 61 18.13 -14.33 10.41
N MET A 62 17.44 -13.20 10.26
CA MET A 62 17.37 -12.16 11.30
C MET A 62 16.40 -12.51 12.44
N GLY A 63 15.43 -13.41 12.23
CA GLY A 63 14.40 -13.79 13.18
C GLY A 63 13.29 -12.74 13.24
N ARG A 64 12.91 -12.18 12.09
CA ARG A 64 12.06 -10.99 12.00
C ARG A 64 10.91 -11.08 11.00
N LEU A 65 10.82 -12.11 10.16
CA LEU A 65 9.90 -12.19 9.03
C LEU A 65 8.45 -11.80 9.41
N GLU A 66 7.92 -12.45 10.44
CA GLU A 66 6.57 -12.28 10.95
C GLU A 66 6.37 -10.86 11.51
N SER A 67 7.26 -10.44 12.43
CA SER A 67 7.25 -9.10 13.03
C SER A 67 7.45 -7.95 12.03
N PHE A 68 8.01 -8.23 10.85
CA PHE A 68 8.31 -7.23 9.82
C PHE A 68 7.18 -7.11 8.80
N ILE A 69 6.57 -8.22 8.39
CA ILE A 69 5.50 -8.24 7.39
C ILE A 69 4.13 -8.00 8.03
N LEU A 70 3.87 -8.62 9.18
CA LEU A 70 2.55 -8.63 9.83
C LEU A 70 2.49 -7.76 11.10
N ASN A 71 3.61 -7.16 11.52
CA ASN A 71 3.76 -6.42 12.78
C ASN A 71 3.41 -7.25 14.04
N ASP A 72 3.49 -8.57 13.93
CA ASP A 72 3.22 -9.54 15.00
C ASP A 72 4.25 -10.68 14.89
N SER A 73 5.01 -10.94 15.95
CA SER A 73 6.03 -12.00 16.00
C SER A 73 5.45 -13.40 16.21
N SER A 74 4.16 -13.53 16.50
CA SER A 74 3.44 -14.79 16.70
C SER A 74 2.58 -15.19 15.48
N ALA A 75 2.32 -14.25 14.57
CA ALA A 75 1.54 -14.49 13.36
C ALA A 75 2.25 -15.45 12.39
N THR A 76 1.47 -16.15 11.56
CA THR A 76 2.00 -17.08 10.54
C THR A 76 2.01 -16.41 9.17
N VAL A 77 3.19 -16.32 8.55
CA VAL A 77 3.39 -15.78 7.19
C VAL A 77 3.13 -16.85 6.13
N TYR A 78 2.34 -16.50 5.10
CA TYR A 78 2.07 -17.35 3.94
C TYR A 78 2.79 -16.79 2.70
N LEU A 79 3.66 -17.59 2.09
CA LEU A 79 4.44 -17.26 0.91
C LEU A 79 4.02 -18.12 -0.29
N LYS A 80 4.07 -17.55 -1.50
CA LYS A 80 3.74 -18.25 -2.75
C LYS A 80 4.68 -17.86 -3.89
N LEU A 81 5.09 -18.80 -4.74
CA LEU A 81 5.79 -18.46 -5.98
C LEU A 81 4.80 -18.02 -7.08
N GLY A 82 5.05 -16.85 -7.68
CA GLY A 82 4.35 -16.38 -8.87
C GLY A 82 4.99 -16.88 -10.16
N ASN A 83 6.32 -16.91 -10.19
CA ASN A 83 7.14 -17.30 -11.34
C ASN A 83 8.06 -18.48 -10.99
N ASP A 84 8.60 -19.11 -12.02
CA ASP A 84 9.82 -19.90 -11.93
C ASP A 84 11.00 -18.96 -11.57
N ILE A 85 11.90 -19.42 -10.69
CA ILE A 85 12.93 -18.58 -10.06
C ILE A 85 14.33 -19.07 -10.43
N ASP A 86 15.11 -18.26 -11.13
CA ASP A 86 16.55 -18.51 -11.31
C ASP A 86 17.37 -17.88 -10.18
N LEU A 87 18.20 -18.71 -9.53
CA LEU A 87 19.14 -18.31 -8.49
C LEU A 87 20.60 -18.29 -8.98
N SER A 88 20.86 -18.39 -10.29
CA SER A 88 22.20 -18.32 -10.88
C SER A 88 23.02 -17.10 -10.43
N ALA A 89 22.38 -15.95 -10.23
CA ALA A 89 22.98 -14.72 -9.70
C ALA A 89 23.60 -14.89 -8.29
N TYR A 90 23.17 -15.90 -7.53
CA TYR A 90 23.63 -16.24 -6.19
C TYR A 90 24.62 -17.42 -6.18
N SER A 91 25.17 -17.82 -7.33
CA SER A 91 26.01 -19.02 -7.46
C SER A 91 27.52 -18.79 -7.23
N THR A 92 27.94 -17.55 -6.94
CA THR A 92 29.34 -17.16 -6.72
C THR A 92 29.77 -17.34 -5.26
N GLY A 93 31.08 -17.56 -5.03
CA GLY A 93 31.64 -17.72 -3.68
C GLY A 93 31.04 -18.90 -2.90
N GLU A 94 30.52 -18.60 -1.70
CA GLU A 94 29.78 -19.55 -0.85
C GLU A 94 28.38 -19.91 -1.38
N GLY A 95 27.91 -19.23 -2.43
CA GLY A 95 26.60 -19.46 -3.02
C GLY A 95 25.44 -18.84 -2.24
N TRP A 96 24.26 -19.40 -2.46
CA TRP A 96 23.00 -19.05 -1.82
C TRP A 96 23.09 -19.06 -0.29
N MET A 97 22.33 -18.16 0.33
CA MET A 97 22.14 -18.10 1.78
C MET A 97 20.87 -18.89 2.13
N PRO A 98 20.97 -20.05 2.81
CA PRO A 98 19.79 -20.86 3.13
C PRO A 98 18.75 -20.08 3.95
N ILE A 99 17.47 -20.31 3.67
CA ILE A 99 16.36 -19.71 4.41
C ILE A 99 16.20 -20.45 5.75
N GLY A 100 16.44 -19.76 6.86
CA GLY A 100 16.33 -20.30 8.21
C GLY A 100 17.60 -20.98 8.72
N THR A 101 17.88 -20.78 10.01
CA THR A 101 18.99 -21.42 10.74
C THR A 101 18.45 -22.23 11.93
N SER A 102 19.28 -23.05 12.56
CA SER A 102 18.89 -23.85 13.74
C SER A 102 18.39 -23.02 14.92
N SER A 103 18.84 -21.76 15.06
CA SER A 103 18.35 -20.82 16.09
C SER A 103 17.17 -19.96 15.64
N LYS A 104 16.94 -19.86 14.33
CA LYS A 104 15.92 -19.01 13.69
C LYS A 104 15.36 -19.73 12.46
N PRO A 105 14.57 -20.79 12.66
CA PRO A 105 14.02 -21.57 11.56
C PRO A 105 12.91 -20.82 10.83
N PHE A 106 12.62 -21.22 9.59
CA PHE A 106 11.45 -20.72 8.86
C PHE A 106 10.15 -21.32 9.41
N LYS A 107 9.22 -20.47 9.86
CA LYS A 107 7.97 -20.87 10.54
C LYS A 107 6.70 -20.72 9.69
N GLY A 108 6.82 -20.09 8.52
CA GLY A 108 5.69 -19.81 7.64
C GLY A 108 5.21 -21.02 6.82
N HIS A 109 4.23 -20.75 5.96
CA HIS A 109 3.87 -21.63 4.85
C HIS A 109 4.58 -21.17 3.57
N PHE A 110 5.03 -22.11 2.74
CA PHE A 110 5.61 -21.84 1.42
C PHE A 110 4.94 -22.72 0.36
N ASP A 111 4.19 -22.10 -0.55
CA ASP A 111 3.58 -22.78 -1.70
C ASP A 111 4.36 -22.45 -2.98
N GLY A 112 5.11 -23.42 -3.47
CA GLY A 112 5.80 -23.33 -4.75
C GLY A 112 4.88 -23.18 -5.95
N ASN A 113 3.56 -23.38 -5.81
CA ASN A 113 2.58 -23.15 -6.88
C ASN A 113 2.89 -23.92 -8.19
N ASN A 114 3.52 -25.10 -8.06
CA ASN A 114 4.06 -25.92 -9.14
C ASN A 114 5.15 -25.22 -9.99
N LYS A 115 5.85 -24.25 -9.41
CA LYS A 115 6.99 -23.55 -10.01
C LYS A 115 8.31 -24.21 -9.69
N SER A 116 9.26 -23.98 -10.57
CA SER A 116 10.63 -24.45 -10.47
C SER A 116 11.57 -23.39 -9.88
N ILE A 117 12.64 -23.85 -9.22
CA ILE A 117 13.78 -23.02 -8.83
C ILE A 117 15.04 -23.65 -9.43
N THR A 118 15.75 -22.87 -10.24
CA THR A 118 16.98 -23.26 -10.95
C THR A 118 18.19 -22.53 -10.36
N GLY A 119 19.40 -22.98 -10.72
CA GLY A 119 20.64 -22.25 -10.39
C GLY A 119 21.04 -22.24 -8.91
N LEU A 120 20.33 -22.99 -8.05
CA LEU A 120 20.61 -23.08 -6.62
C LEU A 120 21.96 -23.77 -6.36
N LYS A 121 22.95 -22.98 -5.96
CA LYS A 121 24.26 -23.47 -5.54
C LYS A 121 24.56 -22.99 -4.12
N VAL A 122 25.04 -23.89 -3.27
CA VAL A 122 25.52 -23.62 -1.90
C VAL A 122 26.88 -24.28 -1.74
N ASN A 123 27.88 -23.55 -1.26
CA ASN A 123 29.25 -24.03 -1.11
C ASN A 123 29.78 -23.67 0.28
N ARG A 124 29.32 -24.40 1.30
CA ARG A 124 29.52 -24.12 2.72
C ARG A 124 30.00 -25.38 3.46
N PRO A 125 31.11 -26.04 3.04
CA PRO A 125 31.49 -27.40 3.43
C PRO A 125 31.79 -27.60 4.93
N TRP A 126 31.89 -26.52 5.71
CA TRP A 126 32.13 -26.53 7.15
C TRP A 126 30.88 -26.30 8.01
N TYR A 127 29.75 -25.95 7.39
CA TYR A 127 28.51 -25.58 8.07
C TYR A 127 27.44 -26.66 7.96
N ASP A 128 26.70 -26.85 9.04
CA ASP A 128 25.56 -27.76 9.10
C ASP A 128 24.27 -27.05 8.60
N TYR A 129 23.23 -27.83 8.27
CA TYR A 129 21.90 -27.33 7.87
C TYR A 129 21.88 -26.59 6.54
N MET A 130 22.28 -27.26 5.46
CA MET A 130 22.41 -26.67 4.12
C MET A 130 21.31 -27.16 3.17
N GLY A 131 20.70 -26.22 2.43
CA GLY A 131 19.64 -26.44 1.44
C GLY A 131 19.14 -25.12 0.84
N LEU A 132 18.02 -25.14 0.10
CA LEU A 132 17.27 -23.91 -0.18
C LEU A 132 16.84 -23.24 1.14
N PHE A 133 16.27 -24.06 2.03
CA PHE A 133 16.07 -23.77 3.44
C PHE A 133 17.18 -24.45 4.25
N GLY A 134 17.69 -23.76 5.28
CA GLY A 134 18.62 -24.37 6.22
C GLY A 134 17.89 -25.16 7.29
N CYS A 135 16.98 -24.47 7.99
CA CYS A 135 16.05 -25.07 8.95
C CYS A 135 14.61 -24.61 8.72
N ILE A 136 13.70 -25.57 8.56
CA ILE A 136 12.24 -25.37 8.55
C ILE A 136 11.70 -25.86 9.89
N ASP A 137 10.88 -25.03 10.53
CA ASP A 137 10.08 -25.32 11.73
C ASP A 137 8.70 -24.68 11.55
N GLY A 138 8.11 -24.98 10.38
CA GLY A 138 6.95 -24.31 9.83
C GLY A 138 5.90 -25.32 9.39
N ARG A 139 4.67 -24.86 9.20
CA ARG A 139 3.52 -25.77 9.05
C ARG A 139 3.49 -26.53 7.73
N THR A 140 3.83 -25.88 6.60
CA THR A 140 3.80 -26.57 5.29
C THR A 140 4.74 -25.92 4.26
N VAL A 141 5.56 -26.74 3.62
CA VAL A 141 6.27 -26.41 2.37
C VAL A 141 5.78 -27.35 1.27
N LYS A 142 5.29 -26.82 0.15
CA LYS A 142 4.69 -27.66 -0.90
C LYS A 142 4.93 -27.18 -2.32
N ASN A 143 4.67 -28.06 -3.30
CA ASN A 143 4.53 -27.74 -4.73
C ASN A 143 5.72 -27.01 -5.38
N VAL A 144 6.97 -27.30 -4.98
CA VAL A 144 8.18 -26.67 -5.56
C VAL A 144 9.15 -27.73 -6.10
N SER A 145 9.69 -27.49 -7.29
CA SER A 145 10.69 -28.34 -7.93
C SER A 145 12.04 -27.63 -8.01
N LEU A 146 13.08 -28.18 -7.39
CA LEU A 146 14.44 -27.67 -7.49
C LEU A 146 15.19 -28.46 -8.57
N THR A 147 15.80 -27.77 -9.53
CA THR A 147 16.47 -28.42 -10.67
C THR A 147 17.92 -27.98 -10.80
N SER A 148 18.79 -28.98 -11.05
CA SER A 148 20.24 -28.84 -11.16
C SER A 148 20.89 -28.15 -9.95
N VAL A 149 20.46 -28.50 -8.72
CA VAL A 149 21.06 -27.95 -7.50
C VAL A 149 22.52 -28.40 -7.34
N ASN A 150 23.34 -27.60 -6.64
CA ASN A 150 24.72 -27.95 -6.36
C ASN A 150 25.11 -27.50 -4.94
N ILE A 151 24.92 -28.39 -3.96
CA ILE A 151 24.90 -28.06 -2.53
C ILE A 151 26.00 -28.84 -1.80
N TYR A 152 26.93 -28.12 -1.17
CA TYR A 152 27.97 -28.66 -0.28
C TYR A 152 27.80 -28.11 1.13
N GLY A 153 27.73 -29.01 2.11
CA GLY A 153 27.66 -28.70 3.53
C GLY A 153 28.43 -29.71 4.37
N LYS A 154 28.26 -29.66 5.70
CA LYS A 154 28.85 -30.60 6.66
C LYS A 154 27.84 -31.68 7.07
N ASN A 155 27.02 -31.44 8.09
CA ASN A 155 25.91 -32.31 8.49
C ASN A 155 24.56 -31.73 8.05
N TYR A 156 23.52 -32.57 7.95
CA TYR A 156 22.15 -32.14 7.64
C TYR A 156 22.08 -31.33 6.33
N VAL A 157 22.42 -32.00 5.22
CA VAL A 157 22.47 -31.40 3.88
C VAL A 157 21.37 -32.01 3.03
N GLY A 158 20.53 -31.15 2.43
CA GLY A 158 19.43 -31.57 1.57
C GLY A 158 19.12 -30.57 0.45
N GLY A 159 18.38 -31.01 -0.57
CA GLY A 159 17.97 -30.15 -1.68
C GLY A 159 17.03 -29.02 -1.22
N LEU A 160 15.89 -29.39 -0.63
CA LEU A 160 14.90 -28.44 -0.15
C LEU A 160 15.24 -27.90 1.24
N GLY A 161 15.54 -28.77 2.20
CA GLY A 161 15.79 -28.42 3.58
C GLY A 161 16.97 -29.19 4.18
N GLY A 162 17.84 -28.48 4.91
CA GLY A 162 18.91 -29.10 5.70
C GLY A 162 18.35 -29.91 6.88
N LYS A 163 17.56 -29.24 7.75
CA LYS A 163 16.67 -29.86 8.75
C LYS A 163 15.24 -29.38 8.54
N THR A 164 14.27 -30.28 8.66
CA THR A 164 12.84 -29.96 8.46
C THR A 164 11.96 -30.59 9.54
N SER A 165 11.17 -29.77 10.25
CA SER A 165 9.96 -30.17 10.97
C SER A 165 8.71 -29.60 10.26
N GLY A 166 7.59 -30.31 10.35
CA GLY A 166 6.34 -29.95 9.66
C GLY A 166 6.23 -30.44 8.21
N THR A 167 5.07 -30.20 7.59
CA THR A 167 4.63 -30.95 6.39
C THR A 167 5.37 -30.55 5.11
N VAL A 168 5.98 -31.51 4.43
CA VAL A 168 6.51 -31.36 3.07
C VAL A 168 5.67 -32.17 2.08
N GLN A 169 5.12 -31.53 1.04
CA GLN A 169 4.20 -32.16 0.09
C GLN A 169 4.52 -31.78 -1.37
N CYS A 170 4.56 -32.75 -2.28
CA CYS A 170 4.73 -32.50 -3.72
C CYS A 170 5.97 -31.62 -4.04
N CYS A 171 7.06 -31.81 -3.29
CA CYS A 171 8.34 -31.15 -3.53
C CYS A 171 9.33 -32.12 -4.17
N TYR A 172 10.15 -31.63 -5.10
CA TYR A 172 11.18 -32.41 -5.78
C TYR A 172 12.52 -31.66 -5.79
N ALA A 173 13.63 -32.41 -5.83
CA ALA A 173 14.96 -31.84 -6.00
C ALA A 173 15.87 -32.81 -6.79
N ASP A 174 16.50 -32.30 -7.85
CA ASP A 174 17.60 -32.98 -8.54
C ASP A 174 18.88 -32.12 -8.59
N GLY A 175 20.00 -32.78 -8.90
CA GLY A 175 21.35 -32.22 -8.82
C GLY A 175 22.23 -32.92 -7.79
N VAL A 176 23.27 -32.21 -7.37
CA VAL A 176 24.34 -32.68 -6.47
C VAL A 176 24.12 -32.13 -5.06
N VAL A 177 24.12 -33.03 -4.07
CA VAL A 177 23.94 -32.70 -2.64
C VAL A 177 24.95 -33.52 -1.84
N ASN A 178 25.96 -32.85 -1.27
CA ASN A 178 27.10 -33.48 -0.60
C ASN A 178 27.28 -32.95 0.84
N GLY A 179 27.36 -33.86 1.80
CA GLY A 179 27.76 -33.57 3.19
C GLY A 179 29.15 -34.11 3.48
N SER A 180 29.98 -33.33 4.19
CA SER A 180 31.33 -33.73 4.63
C SER A 180 31.35 -34.38 6.04
N GLY A 181 30.23 -34.37 6.76
CA GLY A 181 30.08 -34.90 8.12
C GLY A 181 29.45 -36.28 8.21
N ASN A 182 29.33 -36.81 9.43
CA ASN A 182 28.89 -38.19 9.72
C ASN A 182 27.35 -38.34 9.83
N SER A 183 26.57 -37.28 9.62
CA SER A 183 25.09 -37.31 9.72
C SER A 183 24.40 -37.30 8.36
N THR A 184 23.12 -37.66 8.35
CA THR A 184 22.32 -37.95 7.14
C THR A 184 22.35 -36.85 6.07
N THR A 185 22.75 -37.23 4.86
CA THR A 185 22.59 -36.48 3.62
C THR A 185 21.38 -37.01 2.85
N GLY A 186 20.39 -36.18 2.56
CA GLY A 186 19.14 -36.60 1.91
C GLY A 186 18.84 -35.75 0.68
N ARG A 187 18.62 -36.37 -0.50
CA ARG A 187 18.43 -35.62 -1.76
C ARG A 187 17.28 -34.61 -1.73
N VAL A 188 16.24 -34.83 -0.91
CA VAL A 188 15.11 -33.90 -0.75
C VAL A 188 15.13 -33.19 0.62
N ALA A 189 15.32 -33.90 1.75
CA ALA A 189 15.51 -33.29 3.07
C ALA A 189 16.35 -34.16 4.03
N GLY A 190 17.12 -33.52 4.91
CA GLY A 190 17.90 -34.16 5.96
C GLY A 190 17.11 -34.35 7.27
N ASN A 191 16.86 -35.61 7.64
CA ASN A 191 16.03 -36.06 8.77
C ASN A 191 14.52 -35.70 8.65
N TRP A 192 13.64 -36.64 8.99
CA TRP A 192 12.19 -36.52 8.85
C TRP A 192 11.50 -36.90 10.17
N GLU A 193 10.82 -35.94 10.81
CA GLU A 193 9.85 -36.16 11.90
C GLU A 193 8.57 -35.41 11.54
N VAL A 194 7.60 -36.07 10.88
CA VAL A 194 6.31 -35.47 10.54
C VAL A 194 5.19 -36.51 10.44
N ASP A 195 4.06 -36.24 11.10
CA ASP A 195 2.80 -36.94 10.90
C ASP A 195 2.15 -36.61 9.55
N VAL A 196 1.47 -37.59 8.95
CA VAL A 196 0.71 -37.43 7.70
C VAL A 196 -0.79 -37.59 7.99
N TRP A 197 -1.45 -36.47 8.30
CA TRP A 197 -2.92 -36.39 8.39
C TRP A 197 -3.49 -35.46 7.32
N ASP A 198 -4.36 -36.00 6.48
CA ASP A 198 -5.54 -35.29 5.98
C ASP A 198 -6.74 -36.23 6.13
N SER A 199 -7.88 -35.68 6.53
CA SER A 199 -8.99 -36.39 7.16
C SER A 199 -10.32 -35.99 6.53
N SER A 200 -10.84 -36.83 5.64
CA SER A 200 -12.22 -36.77 5.16
C SER A 200 -12.79 -38.18 4.92
N ILE A 201 -13.31 -38.79 5.99
CA ILE A 201 -14.15 -39.99 5.88
C ILE A 201 -15.57 -39.53 5.53
N ALA A 202 -16.00 -39.78 4.30
CA ALA A 202 -17.36 -39.49 3.85
C ALA A 202 -18.25 -40.73 3.97
N TRP A 203 -19.42 -40.57 4.60
CA TRP A 203 -20.49 -41.56 4.55
C TRP A 203 -21.36 -41.26 3.32
N ILE A 204 -21.51 -42.24 2.42
CA ILE A 204 -22.42 -42.15 1.28
C ILE A 204 -23.45 -43.27 1.44
N PHE A 205 -24.72 -42.88 1.53
CA PHE A 205 -25.86 -43.79 1.56
C PHE A 205 -26.53 -43.77 0.18
N GLU A 206 -26.51 -44.90 -0.51
CA GLU A 206 -27.27 -45.11 -1.74
C GLU A 206 -28.43 -46.05 -1.45
N LYS A 207 -29.61 -45.72 -2.01
CA LYS A 207 -30.80 -46.54 -1.84
C LYS A 207 -30.56 -47.97 -2.33
N ASP A 208 -31.04 -48.94 -1.56
CA ASP A 208 -30.96 -50.39 -1.83
C ASP A 208 -29.53 -50.95 -1.92
N LYS A 209 -28.53 -50.29 -1.32
CA LYS A 209 -27.14 -50.77 -1.20
C LYS A 209 -26.64 -50.73 0.25
N LEU A 210 -25.73 -51.66 0.58
CA LEU A 210 -25.00 -51.62 1.85
C LEU A 210 -24.03 -50.42 1.86
N PRO A 211 -23.88 -49.70 3.00
CA PRO A 211 -22.94 -48.59 3.11
C PRO A 211 -21.49 -49.06 2.94
N ILE A 212 -20.68 -48.25 2.24
CA ILE A 212 -19.29 -48.57 1.92
C ILE A 212 -18.36 -47.56 2.61
N LEU A 213 -17.51 -48.04 3.51
CA LEU A 213 -16.42 -47.25 4.09
C LEU A 213 -15.23 -47.18 3.12
N ARG A 214 -14.61 -46.00 3.00
CA ARG A 214 -13.36 -45.76 2.26
C ARG A 214 -12.47 -44.79 3.04
N ASN A 215 -11.17 -44.78 2.72
CA ASN A 215 -10.13 -43.91 3.29
C ASN A 215 -9.94 -44.02 4.82
N LEU A 216 -9.57 -45.21 5.30
CA LEU A 216 -9.08 -45.40 6.67
C LEU A 216 -7.55 -45.21 6.72
N PRO A 217 -7.01 -44.24 7.50
CA PRO A 217 -5.57 -44.05 7.64
C PRO A 217 -4.96 -44.98 8.71
N GLY A 218 -3.76 -45.49 8.45
CA GLY A 218 -2.83 -46.04 9.45
C GLY A 218 -3.16 -47.42 10.05
N GLN A 219 -2.52 -48.47 9.52
CA GLN A 219 -2.20 -49.68 10.31
C GLN A 219 -0.74 -50.11 10.08
N SER A 220 0.12 -49.81 11.05
CA SER A 220 1.45 -50.43 11.21
C SER A 220 1.42 -51.36 12.42
N GLY A 221 1.08 -52.63 12.19
CA GLY A 221 1.04 -53.66 13.24
C GLY A 221 0.08 -54.79 12.88
N ASN A 222 0.50 -56.04 13.11
CA ASN A 222 -0.30 -57.23 12.79
C ASN A 222 -1.52 -57.36 13.74
N GLY A 223 -2.66 -56.78 13.35
CA GLY A 223 -3.92 -56.89 14.10
C GLY A 223 -5.10 -56.24 13.39
N SER A 224 -5.77 -56.97 12.50
CA SER A 224 -7.00 -56.50 11.83
C SER A 224 -8.25 -57.11 12.48
N LEU A 225 -9.16 -56.24 12.94
CA LEU A 225 -10.51 -56.62 13.36
C LEU A 225 -11.40 -56.77 12.11
N TYR A 226 -11.87 -57.98 11.83
CA TYR A 226 -12.77 -58.25 10.71
C TYR A 226 -14.24 -58.11 11.13
N LEU A 227 -14.90 -57.00 10.78
CA LEU A 227 -16.35 -56.96 10.68
C LEU A 227 -16.77 -57.68 9.39
N THR A 228 -16.99 -58.99 9.48
CA THR A 228 -17.57 -59.75 8.36
C THR A 228 -19.08 -59.55 8.27
N LYS A 229 -19.63 -59.83 7.08
CA LYS A 229 -20.95 -59.40 6.57
C LYS A 229 -22.17 -60.10 7.22
N ARG A 230 -22.16 -60.41 8.53
CA ARG A 230 -23.08 -61.40 9.14
C ARG A 230 -24.16 -60.92 10.12
N ASP A 231 -24.09 -59.70 10.67
CA ASP A 231 -24.96 -59.32 11.82
C ASP A 231 -25.96 -58.18 11.55
N ILE A 232 -26.49 -58.07 10.32
CA ILE A 232 -27.71 -57.28 10.04
C ILE A 232 -28.67 -58.12 9.19
N THR A 233 -29.69 -58.69 9.84
CA THR A 233 -30.60 -59.67 9.21
C THR A 233 -31.81 -59.02 8.52
N ARG A 234 -32.23 -57.83 8.96
CA ARG A 234 -33.29 -57.01 8.36
C ARG A 234 -33.18 -55.58 8.91
N ALA A 235 -33.39 -54.59 8.06
CA ALA A 235 -33.68 -53.22 8.47
C ALA A 235 -34.90 -52.77 7.65
N GLU A 236 -35.98 -52.36 8.32
CA GLU A 236 -37.15 -51.78 7.66
C GLU A 236 -37.19 -50.29 7.94
N VAL A 237 -37.49 -49.52 6.90
CA VAL A 237 -37.65 -48.08 6.97
C VAL A 237 -39.00 -47.76 6.35
N GLU A 238 -40.00 -47.47 7.19
CA GLU A 238 -41.22 -46.84 6.72
C GLU A 238 -40.96 -45.36 6.48
N THR A 239 -41.22 -44.88 5.26
CA THR A 239 -41.14 -43.46 4.91
C THR A 239 -42.54 -42.91 4.73
N THR A 240 -43.09 -42.25 5.74
CA THR A 240 -44.29 -41.42 5.60
C THR A 240 -43.87 -40.09 4.95
N ASN A 241 -44.30 -39.84 3.71
CA ASN A 241 -44.05 -38.56 3.06
C ASN A 241 -44.87 -37.47 3.75
N LYS A 242 -44.18 -36.52 4.40
CA LYS A 242 -44.83 -35.36 5.04
C LYS A 242 -45.52 -34.47 4.01
N GLN A 243 -46.70 -33.95 4.32
CA GLN A 243 -47.45 -33.06 3.44
C GLN A 243 -46.91 -31.61 3.51
N PRO A 244 -46.70 -30.95 2.37
CA PRO A 244 -46.20 -29.58 2.34
C PRO A 244 -47.26 -28.54 2.73
N VAL A 245 -46.84 -27.53 3.48
CA VAL A 245 -47.71 -26.43 3.95
C VAL A 245 -47.17 -25.06 3.56
N ASN A 246 -48.07 -24.13 3.25
CA ASN A 246 -47.79 -22.70 3.08
C ASN A 246 -47.99 -21.99 4.42
N ILE A 247 -47.03 -21.13 4.80
CA ILE A 247 -47.08 -20.34 6.04
C ILE A 247 -47.32 -18.87 5.68
N SER A 248 -48.32 -18.27 6.31
CA SER A 248 -48.77 -16.90 6.03
C SER A 248 -49.27 -16.20 7.30
N GLY A 249 -49.98 -15.07 7.19
CA GLY A 249 -50.59 -14.38 8.35
C GLY A 249 -49.64 -13.52 9.19
N ILE A 250 -48.34 -13.56 8.91
CA ILE A 250 -47.34 -12.66 9.53
C ILE A 250 -46.82 -11.59 8.57
N THR A 251 -46.33 -10.51 9.16
CA THR A 251 -45.62 -9.42 8.49
C THR A 251 -44.30 -9.15 9.21
N MET A 252 -43.24 -8.88 8.45
CA MET A 252 -41.94 -8.52 8.98
C MET A 252 -41.51 -7.17 8.43
N THR A 253 -41.11 -6.25 9.31
CA THR A 253 -40.68 -4.89 8.95
C THR A 253 -39.47 -4.51 9.77
N GLY A 254 -38.40 -4.10 9.09
CA GLY A 254 -37.23 -3.50 9.71
C GLY A 254 -37.46 -2.07 10.22
N GLY A 255 -36.39 -1.38 10.58
CA GLY A 255 -36.42 0.01 11.04
C GLY A 255 -35.05 0.51 11.46
N VAL A 256 -34.97 1.73 12.00
CA VAL A 256 -33.70 2.28 12.53
C VAL A 256 -33.51 1.85 13.98
N TYR A 257 -32.31 1.38 14.31
CA TYR A 257 -31.91 0.93 15.65
C TYR A 257 -32.34 1.91 16.74
N ASN A 258 -33.19 1.41 17.64
CA ASN A 258 -33.83 2.18 18.70
C ASN A 258 -33.85 1.43 20.05
N GLY A 259 -33.02 0.40 20.20
CA GLY A 259 -32.93 -0.44 21.41
C GLY A 259 -34.13 -1.34 21.68
N LYS A 260 -35.06 -1.51 20.73
CA LYS A 260 -36.19 -2.44 20.82
C LYS A 260 -36.00 -3.63 19.88
N SER A 261 -36.55 -4.78 20.24
CA SER A 261 -36.55 -5.97 19.40
C SER A 261 -37.49 -5.82 18.21
N TYR A 262 -37.04 -6.25 17.03
CA TYR A 262 -37.82 -6.27 15.80
C TYR A 262 -38.30 -7.70 15.54
N GLY A 263 -39.48 -8.02 16.09
CA GLY A 263 -40.17 -9.29 15.82
C GLY A 263 -41.25 -9.16 14.75
N TYR A 264 -41.68 -10.29 14.19
CA TYR A 264 -42.82 -10.32 13.28
C TYR A 264 -44.12 -9.92 13.99
N LYS A 265 -45.10 -9.46 13.20
CA LYS A 265 -46.45 -9.10 13.67
C LYS A 265 -47.50 -9.95 12.96
N GLY A 266 -48.57 -10.27 13.66
CA GLY A 266 -49.62 -11.19 13.20
C GLY A 266 -49.42 -12.60 13.75
N THR A 267 -50.32 -13.50 13.38
CA THR A 267 -50.32 -14.90 13.83
C THR A 267 -50.02 -15.78 12.63
N PRO A 268 -49.05 -16.70 12.70
CA PRO A 268 -48.80 -17.67 11.64
C PRO A 268 -50.06 -18.49 11.31
N VAL A 269 -50.39 -18.56 10.02
CA VAL A 269 -51.48 -19.38 9.47
C VAL A 269 -50.87 -20.41 8.54
N PHE A 270 -51.09 -21.69 8.86
CA PHE A 270 -50.59 -22.84 8.13
C PHE A 270 -51.71 -23.41 7.26
N ASN A 271 -51.51 -23.43 5.94
CA ASN A 271 -52.48 -23.97 4.99
C ASN A 271 -51.85 -25.09 4.16
N LEU A 272 -52.56 -26.19 3.96
CA LEU A 272 -52.09 -27.29 3.10
C LEU A 272 -51.92 -26.82 1.65
N VAL A 273 -50.81 -27.20 1.02
CA VAL A 273 -50.54 -26.85 -0.39
C VAL A 273 -51.50 -27.57 -1.35
N SER A 274 -52.07 -28.71 -0.93
CA SER A 274 -52.97 -29.54 -1.75
C SER A 274 -54.35 -28.92 -2.02
N ASP A 275 -54.94 -28.26 -1.03
CA ASP A 275 -56.32 -27.76 -1.09
C ASP A 275 -56.54 -26.38 -0.43
N GLY A 276 -55.49 -25.79 0.16
CA GLY A 276 -55.56 -24.51 0.85
C GLY A 276 -56.25 -24.55 2.22
N SER A 277 -56.61 -25.73 2.73
CA SER A 277 -57.27 -25.86 4.04
C SER A 277 -56.32 -25.48 5.18
N SER A 278 -56.84 -24.73 6.16
CA SER A 278 -56.05 -24.32 7.33
C SER A 278 -55.93 -25.48 8.33
N ILE A 279 -54.70 -25.72 8.78
CA ILE A 279 -54.36 -26.74 9.78
C ILE A 279 -53.84 -26.07 11.06
N ASN A 280 -54.11 -26.70 12.21
CA ASN A 280 -53.60 -26.25 13.50
C ASN A 280 -52.22 -26.87 13.77
N ILE A 281 -51.16 -26.06 13.75
CA ILE A 281 -49.81 -26.46 14.13
C ILE A 281 -49.48 -25.77 15.45
N GLU A 282 -49.54 -26.52 16.55
CA GLU A 282 -49.32 -25.99 17.90
C GLU A 282 -47.84 -25.72 18.19
N ASN A 283 -46.94 -26.53 17.61
CA ASN A 283 -45.50 -26.43 17.76
C ASN A 283 -44.83 -26.11 16.41
N PHE A 284 -44.43 -24.84 16.23
CA PHE A 284 -43.61 -24.41 15.11
C PHE A 284 -42.33 -23.73 15.61
N THR A 285 -41.26 -23.83 14.83
CA THR A 285 -40.00 -23.15 15.12
C THR A 285 -39.95 -21.77 14.49
N VAL A 286 -39.45 -20.80 15.25
CA VAL A 286 -39.09 -19.46 14.79
C VAL A 286 -37.57 -19.36 14.92
N LEU A 287 -36.91 -18.85 13.89
CA LEU A 287 -35.46 -18.61 13.91
C LEU A 287 -35.12 -17.31 13.19
N TYR A 288 -34.45 -16.40 13.88
CA TYR A 288 -33.85 -15.20 13.31
C TYR A 288 -32.34 -15.44 13.14
N GLN A 289 -31.83 -15.25 11.93
CA GLN A 289 -30.41 -15.45 11.60
C GLN A 289 -29.81 -14.19 10.95
N SER A 290 -28.61 -13.79 11.35
CA SER A 290 -27.87 -12.73 10.67
C SER A 290 -27.33 -13.21 9.33
N THR A 291 -27.52 -12.44 8.27
CA THR A 291 -27.03 -12.74 6.91
C THR A 291 -25.78 -11.93 6.52
N ASP A 292 -25.41 -10.93 7.32
CA ASP A 292 -24.22 -10.08 7.18
C ASP A 292 -22.93 -10.65 7.81
N GLY A 293 -23.01 -11.85 8.38
CA GLY A 293 -21.88 -12.50 9.06
C GLY A 293 -21.76 -12.20 10.56
N GLY A 294 -22.71 -11.50 11.17
CA GLY A 294 -22.72 -11.20 12.62
C GLY A 294 -22.86 -12.41 13.56
N GLY A 295 -23.13 -13.61 13.04
CA GLY A 295 -23.20 -14.86 13.82
C GLY A 295 -24.45 -15.03 14.69
N TYR A 296 -25.45 -14.13 14.57
CA TYR A 296 -26.70 -14.23 15.31
C TYR A 296 -27.55 -15.38 14.76
N SER A 297 -28.03 -16.26 15.64
CA SER A 297 -28.98 -17.33 15.31
C SER A 297 -29.81 -17.69 16.55
N SER A 298 -31.04 -17.20 16.66
CA SER A 298 -31.86 -17.29 17.87
C SER A 298 -33.37 -17.33 17.57
N PRO A 299 -34.21 -18.01 18.37
CA PRO A 299 -35.67 -17.87 18.28
C PRO A 299 -36.18 -16.51 18.80
N THR A 300 -35.36 -15.75 19.52
CA THR A 300 -35.71 -14.40 19.98
C THR A 300 -35.49 -13.38 18.88
N ALA A 301 -36.38 -12.39 18.78
CA ALA A 301 -36.28 -11.30 17.81
C ALA A 301 -35.04 -10.42 18.07
N PRO A 302 -34.24 -10.09 17.04
CA PRO A 302 -33.02 -9.31 17.20
C PRO A 302 -33.32 -7.85 17.59
N THR A 303 -32.44 -7.29 18.41
CA THR A 303 -32.40 -5.87 18.79
C THR A 303 -31.42 -5.06 17.97
N ASP A 304 -30.34 -5.70 17.52
CA ASP A 304 -29.13 -5.05 17.06
C ASP A 304 -29.19 -4.68 15.58
N ALA A 305 -28.33 -3.76 15.16
CA ALA A 305 -28.34 -3.26 13.79
C ALA A 305 -27.57 -4.19 12.84
N GLY A 306 -28.27 -4.73 11.84
CA GLY A 306 -27.74 -5.72 10.89
C GLY A 306 -28.78 -6.17 9.87
N GLU A 307 -28.38 -7.09 8.99
CA GLU A 307 -29.22 -7.76 8.01
C GLU A 307 -29.66 -9.14 8.51
N TYR A 308 -30.96 -9.42 8.48
CA TYR A 308 -31.54 -10.60 9.11
C TYR A 308 -32.50 -11.36 8.20
N LEU A 309 -32.50 -12.68 8.36
CA LEU A 309 -33.50 -13.61 7.85
C LEU A 309 -34.32 -14.14 9.03
N LEU A 310 -35.62 -13.84 9.04
CA LEU A 310 -36.59 -14.59 9.85
C LEU A 310 -37.02 -15.82 9.07
N THR A 311 -37.01 -16.98 9.69
CA THR A 311 -37.62 -18.22 9.19
C THR A 311 -38.63 -18.73 10.20
N ILE A 312 -39.83 -19.09 9.72
CA ILE A 312 -40.82 -19.89 10.46
C ILE A 312 -40.92 -21.24 9.76
N SER A 313 -40.78 -22.33 10.50
CA SER A 313 -40.77 -23.69 9.95
C SER A 313 -41.43 -24.70 10.89
N ILE A 314 -41.92 -25.81 10.33
CA ILE A 314 -42.34 -26.97 11.12
C ILE A 314 -41.09 -27.78 11.49
N PRO A 315 -40.81 -28.07 12.78
CA PRO A 315 -39.62 -28.81 13.19
C PRO A 315 -39.62 -30.25 12.66
N GLU A 316 -38.47 -30.70 12.17
CA GLU A 316 -38.37 -31.99 11.47
C GLU A 316 -38.62 -33.22 12.37
N GLY A 317 -38.46 -33.09 13.69
CA GLY A 317 -38.57 -34.19 14.66
C GLY A 317 -39.91 -34.34 15.40
N ASP A 318 -40.69 -33.26 15.55
CA ASP A 318 -41.88 -33.26 16.44
C ASP A 318 -43.21 -33.44 15.70
N ASP A 319 -43.27 -33.14 14.40
CA ASP A 319 -44.44 -33.38 13.55
C ASP A 319 -44.11 -34.43 12.48
N ILE A 320 -44.81 -35.57 12.53
CA ILE A 320 -44.61 -36.70 11.59
C ILE A 320 -45.44 -36.57 10.31
N HIS A 321 -46.32 -35.58 10.21
CA HIS A 321 -47.32 -35.45 9.15
C HIS A 321 -47.05 -34.28 8.19
N TYR A 322 -46.49 -33.17 8.67
CA TYR A 322 -46.37 -31.93 7.90
C TYR A 322 -44.93 -31.42 7.76
N THR A 323 -44.67 -30.69 6.66
CA THR A 323 -43.39 -29.99 6.44
C THR A 323 -43.65 -28.65 5.76
N GLY A 324 -42.86 -27.64 6.09
CA GLY A 324 -43.00 -26.31 5.51
C GLY A 324 -42.09 -25.30 6.19
N SER A 325 -41.67 -24.30 5.43
CA SER A 325 -40.82 -23.20 5.89
C SER A 325 -41.11 -21.96 5.06
N GLN A 326 -41.19 -20.80 5.72
CA GLN A 326 -41.32 -19.50 5.08
C GLN A 326 -40.33 -18.53 5.70
N SER A 327 -39.64 -17.77 4.85
CA SER A 327 -38.62 -16.82 5.29
C SER A 327 -38.91 -15.38 4.83
N TYR A 328 -38.42 -14.42 5.61
CA TYR A 328 -38.58 -12.98 5.39
C TYR A 328 -37.27 -12.26 5.69
N PHE A 329 -36.74 -11.54 4.70
CA PHE A 329 -35.59 -10.65 4.89
C PHE A 329 -36.03 -9.31 5.48
N PHE A 330 -35.27 -8.78 6.43
CA PHE A 330 -35.45 -7.43 6.96
C PHE A 330 -34.13 -6.88 7.50
N SER A 331 -34.03 -5.55 7.59
CA SER A 331 -32.84 -4.86 8.06
C SER A 331 -33.13 -3.95 9.25
N ILE A 332 -32.25 -3.99 10.25
CA ILE A 332 -32.24 -3.01 11.34
C ILE A 332 -31.13 -2.02 11.00
N GLN A 333 -31.53 -0.88 10.44
CA GLN A 333 -30.64 0.18 9.97
C GLN A 333 -29.90 0.82 11.15
N LYS A 334 -28.61 1.08 10.98
CA LYS A 334 -27.77 1.67 12.03
C LYS A 334 -28.18 3.12 12.32
N ARG A 335 -28.14 3.49 13.60
CA ARG A 335 -28.43 4.85 14.06
C ARG A 335 -27.16 5.70 13.95
N SER A 336 -27.26 6.88 13.36
CA SER A 336 -26.17 7.86 13.35
C SER A 336 -25.92 8.43 14.74
N VAL A 337 -24.66 8.42 15.18
CA VAL A 337 -24.20 9.13 16.39
C VAL A 337 -23.27 10.28 16.00
N THR A 338 -23.30 11.37 16.77
CA THR A 338 -22.42 12.53 16.60
C THR A 338 -21.37 12.55 17.69
N VAL A 339 -20.09 12.47 17.33
CA VAL A 339 -18.96 12.65 18.26
C VAL A 339 -18.42 14.07 18.08
N LYS A 340 -18.53 14.91 19.11
CA LYS A 340 -17.91 16.25 19.14
C LYS A 340 -16.76 16.24 20.15
N ALA A 341 -15.54 16.58 19.74
CA ALA A 341 -14.46 16.90 20.68
C ALA A 341 -14.82 18.17 21.47
N ASN A 342 -14.62 18.15 22.79
CA ASN A 342 -14.94 19.31 23.62
C ASN A 342 -13.80 20.32 23.56
N ASP A 343 -14.16 21.60 23.43
CA ASP A 343 -13.21 22.71 23.42
C ASP A 343 -12.58 22.85 24.81
N MET A 344 -11.24 22.81 24.89
CA MET A 344 -10.47 22.91 26.15
C MET A 344 -9.43 24.02 26.03
N THR A 345 -9.19 24.75 27.12
CA THR A 345 -8.18 25.81 27.22
C THR A 345 -7.14 25.46 28.30
N MET A 346 -5.92 26.01 28.16
CA MET A 346 -4.83 25.88 29.13
C MET A 346 -3.91 27.11 29.05
N THR A 347 -3.20 27.44 30.12
CA THR A 347 -2.14 28.46 30.06
C THR A 347 -0.83 27.83 29.56
N ALA A 348 -0.02 28.59 28.84
CA ALA A 348 1.27 28.10 28.35
C ALA A 348 2.18 27.69 29.53
N GLY A 349 2.81 26.52 29.41
CA GLY A 349 3.63 25.89 30.46
C GLY A 349 2.85 25.04 31.48
N GLU A 350 1.52 25.04 31.47
CA GLU A 350 0.72 24.17 32.34
C GLU A 350 0.59 22.74 31.79
N ARG A 351 0.26 21.81 32.68
CA ARG A 351 0.03 20.40 32.32
C ARG A 351 -1.16 20.30 31.36
N LEU A 352 -0.98 19.57 30.26
CA LEU A 352 -2.04 19.31 29.27
C LEU A 352 -3.34 18.83 29.95
N PRO A 353 -4.50 19.41 29.60
CA PRO A 353 -5.79 18.96 30.11
C PRO A 353 -6.12 17.56 29.58
N SER A 354 -6.92 16.81 30.34
CA SER A 354 -7.50 15.56 29.83
C SER A 354 -8.50 15.88 28.72
N PHE A 355 -8.23 15.39 27.51
CA PHE A 355 -9.11 15.60 26.36
C PHE A 355 -10.41 14.83 26.53
N THR A 356 -11.53 15.51 26.29
CA THR A 356 -12.87 14.93 26.39
C THR A 356 -13.63 15.14 25.09
N TYR A 357 -14.62 14.29 24.85
CA TYR A 357 -15.60 14.43 23.78
C TYR A 357 -17.00 14.28 24.36
N THR A 358 -17.98 14.75 23.61
CA THR A 358 -19.40 14.46 23.84
C THR A 358 -19.92 13.63 22.68
N VAL A 359 -20.49 12.46 23.00
CA VAL A 359 -21.29 11.70 22.04
C VAL A 359 -22.74 12.11 22.19
N LYS A 360 -23.44 12.29 21.08
CA LYS A 360 -24.90 12.51 21.03
C LYS A 360 -25.52 11.49 20.10
N GLY A 361 -26.59 10.83 20.54
CA GLY A 361 -27.32 9.84 19.75
C GLY A 361 -27.26 8.40 20.28
N GLU A 362 -26.52 8.13 21.35
CA GLU A 362 -26.55 6.84 22.05
C GLU A 362 -27.90 6.59 22.75
N LEU A 363 -28.19 5.32 23.05
CA LEU A 363 -29.30 4.87 23.89
C LEU A 363 -28.79 4.25 25.18
N LYS A 364 -29.66 4.24 26.20
CA LYS A 364 -29.35 3.66 27.50
C LYS A 364 -29.29 2.14 27.40
N GLY A 365 -28.08 1.60 27.26
CA GLY A 365 -27.83 0.16 27.11
C GLY A 365 -26.88 -0.17 25.96
N ASP A 366 -26.57 0.80 25.08
CA ASP A 366 -25.53 0.66 24.07
C ASP A 366 -24.19 0.34 24.77
N THR A 367 -23.45 -0.65 24.26
CA THR A 367 -22.06 -0.87 24.64
C THR A 367 -21.26 0.40 24.30
N GLU A 368 -20.31 0.80 25.15
CA GLU A 368 -19.35 1.87 24.81
C GLU A 368 -18.80 1.65 23.40
N LEU A 369 -18.77 2.71 22.58
CA LEU A 369 -18.28 2.71 21.20
C LEU A 369 -16.97 1.89 21.08
N VAL A 370 -17.09 0.64 20.63
CA VAL A 370 -15.95 -0.26 20.50
C VAL A 370 -15.07 0.25 19.35
N GLY A 371 -13.94 0.87 19.72
CA GLY A 371 -13.13 1.66 18.79
C GLY A 371 -13.29 3.18 18.94
N ILE A 372 -13.60 3.68 20.14
CA ILE A 372 -13.49 5.11 20.49
C ILE A 372 -12.16 5.70 19.97
N PRO A 373 -12.20 6.86 19.26
CA PRO A 373 -10.99 7.51 18.79
C PRO A 373 -10.19 8.06 19.97
N ALA A 374 -8.97 7.54 20.17
CA ALA A 374 -8.05 8.05 21.18
C ALA A 374 -7.66 9.51 20.86
N LEU A 375 -8.14 10.45 21.67
CA LEU A 375 -7.73 11.86 21.60
C LEU A 375 -6.33 12.02 22.18
N ILE A 376 -5.32 12.11 21.31
CA ILE A 376 -3.91 12.27 21.70
C ILE A 376 -3.43 13.67 21.31
N CYS A 377 -3.08 14.49 22.30
CA CYS A 377 -2.39 15.75 22.08
C CYS A 377 -0.86 15.54 22.04
N LYS A 378 -0.18 16.30 21.17
CA LYS A 378 1.28 16.30 21.01
C LYS A 378 1.92 17.68 21.19
N ALA A 379 1.15 18.67 21.66
CA ALA A 379 1.74 19.90 22.18
C ALA A 379 2.44 19.57 23.51
N ASP A 380 3.57 20.23 23.78
CA ASP A 380 4.25 20.19 25.07
C ASP A 380 3.76 21.32 26.02
N GLY A 381 2.83 22.14 25.54
CA GLY A 381 2.32 23.33 26.25
C GLY A 381 3.17 24.59 26.09
N SER A 382 4.25 24.57 25.30
CA SER A 382 5.28 25.62 25.33
C SER A 382 5.21 26.69 24.23
N THR A 383 4.52 26.45 23.10
CA THR A 383 4.49 27.39 21.97
C THR A 383 3.16 27.41 21.20
N GLU A 384 2.84 28.59 20.69
CA GLU A 384 1.61 28.91 19.94
C GLU A 384 1.92 29.01 18.42
N GLY A 385 1.11 28.38 17.56
CA GLY A 385 1.15 28.64 16.10
C GLY A 385 1.31 27.42 15.15
N THR A 386 0.94 27.63 13.88
CA THR A 386 0.49 26.59 12.93
C THR A 386 1.53 26.14 11.87
N ILE A 387 1.73 24.82 11.75
CA ILE A 387 1.93 23.94 10.55
C ILE A 387 1.88 24.63 9.15
N MET A 388 2.71 24.35 8.12
CA MET A 388 3.84 23.40 7.86
C MET A 388 4.64 23.80 6.59
N ARG A 389 5.84 23.23 6.34
CA ARG A 389 6.54 23.18 5.01
C ARG A 389 7.40 21.90 4.91
N ILE A 390 7.24 21.05 3.87
CA ILE A 390 7.97 19.76 3.71
C ILE A 390 8.51 19.60 2.27
N VAL A 391 9.63 18.87 2.09
CA VAL A 391 10.30 18.61 0.79
C VAL A 391 10.71 17.12 0.68
N LEU A 392 10.90 16.60 -0.54
CA LEU A 392 11.47 15.26 -0.79
C LEU A 392 12.98 15.30 -1.05
N LYS A 393 13.68 14.28 -0.57
CA LYS A 393 15.02 13.86 -0.99
C LYS A 393 14.94 12.46 -1.63
N VAL A 394 16.01 12.04 -2.30
CA VAL A 394 16.11 10.74 -2.98
C VAL A 394 17.41 10.07 -2.61
N GLU A 395 17.31 8.78 -2.32
CA GLU A 395 18.46 7.89 -2.43
C GLU A 395 18.52 7.40 -3.87
N LYS A 396 19.34 8.07 -4.68
CA LYS A 396 19.86 7.42 -5.88
C LYS A 396 20.77 6.29 -5.39
N ALA A 397 20.76 5.15 -6.08
CA ALA A 397 21.63 4.02 -5.74
C ALA A 397 23.08 4.53 -5.59
N PRO A 398 23.78 4.21 -4.49
CA PRO A 398 24.92 5.01 -4.05
C PRO A 398 26.05 5.03 -5.08
N ASN A 399 26.27 6.20 -5.68
CA ASN A 399 27.61 6.68 -5.92
C ASN A 399 28.39 6.56 -4.59
N ALA A 400 29.67 6.21 -4.65
CA ALA A 400 30.46 5.69 -3.52
C ALA A 400 30.70 6.64 -2.32
N SER A 401 29.96 7.74 -2.22
CA SER A 401 29.98 8.76 -1.15
C SER A 401 28.73 8.80 -0.28
N GLY A 402 27.59 8.23 -0.70
CA GLY A 402 26.35 8.21 0.10
C GLY A 402 25.57 9.53 0.19
N GLU A 403 25.73 10.44 -0.78
CA GLU A 403 24.96 11.70 -0.82
C GLU A 403 23.53 11.53 -1.38
N LEU A 404 22.60 12.36 -0.88
CA LEU A 404 21.21 12.39 -1.32
C LEU A 404 20.98 13.38 -2.48
N ASP A 405 20.38 12.89 -3.57
CA ASP A 405 19.86 13.71 -4.66
C ASP A 405 18.52 14.36 -4.24
N VAL A 406 18.21 15.54 -4.74
CA VAL A 406 16.93 16.22 -4.45
C VAL A 406 16.05 16.18 -5.69
N ILE A 407 14.82 15.66 -5.56
CA ILE A 407 13.80 15.85 -6.60
C ILE A 407 13.34 17.31 -6.54
N SER A 408 13.79 18.08 -7.52
CA SER A 408 13.36 19.44 -7.76
C SER A 408 11.89 19.55 -8.19
N ASN A 409 11.36 18.57 -8.95
CA ASN A 409 9.97 18.57 -9.40
C ASN A 409 8.95 17.99 -8.38
N SER A 410 9.29 18.04 -7.08
CA SER A 410 8.43 17.53 -6.00
C SER A 410 7.49 18.61 -5.47
N ILE A 411 6.21 18.28 -5.34
CA ILE A 411 5.14 19.21 -4.93
C ILE A 411 4.38 18.59 -3.76
N TYR A 412 4.49 19.19 -2.57
CA TYR A 412 3.65 18.84 -1.43
C TYR A 412 2.31 19.54 -1.57
N ASP A 413 1.26 18.75 -1.68
CA ASP A 413 -0.12 19.22 -1.67
C ASP A 413 -0.64 19.18 -0.21
N PRO A 414 -0.88 20.33 0.44
CA PRO A 414 -1.43 20.37 1.79
C PRO A 414 -2.90 19.91 1.83
N VAL A 415 -3.65 20.06 0.74
CA VAL A 415 -5.08 19.71 0.62
C VAL A 415 -5.26 18.20 0.46
N THR A 416 -4.28 17.43 -0.03
CA THR A 416 -4.33 15.95 0.02
C THR A 416 -3.32 15.29 0.96
N GLY A 417 -2.38 16.06 1.51
CA GLY A 417 -1.29 15.56 2.37
C GLY A 417 -0.26 14.68 1.63
N ARG A 418 -0.24 14.73 0.30
CA ARG A 418 0.62 13.91 -0.57
C ARG A 418 1.79 14.72 -1.12
N ILE A 419 2.84 14.03 -1.57
CA ILE A 419 3.87 14.64 -2.41
C ILE A 419 3.84 13.99 -3.78
N GLY A 420 3.53 14.77 -4.81
CA GLY A 420 3.62 14.38 -6.21
C GLY A 420 5.01 14.69 -6.76
N PHE A 421 5.50 13.86 -7.67
CA PHE A 421 6.69 14.12 -8.50
C PHE A 421 6.66 13.25 -9.76
N THR A 422 7.52 13.55 -10.75
CA THR A 422 7.70 12.69 -11.94
C THR A 422 9.13 12.20 -12.02
N THR A 423 9.32 10.89 -12.21
CA THR A 423 10.64 10.24 -12.38
C THR A 423 10.68 9.44 -13.68
N LYS A 424 11.88 9.23 -14.24
CA LYS A 424 12.13 8.37 -15.43
C LYS A 424 12.58 6.95 -15.06
N HIS A 425 12.82 6.69 -13.77
CA HIS A 425 13.22 5.38 -13.25
C HIS A 425 12.64 5.18 -11.85
N PHE A 426 12.46 3.93 -11.43
CA PHE A 426 12.14 3.62 -10.03
C PHE A 426 13.40 3.79 -9.15
N SER A 427 13.22 4.18 -7.90
CA SER A 427 14.30 4.43 -6.92
C SER A 427 13.75 4.45 -5.50
N LEU A 428 14.60 4.63 -4.50
CA LEU A 428 14.16 4.86 -3.12
C LEU A 428 14.03 6.36 -2.84
N TYR A 429 12.88 6.77 -2.31
CA TYR A 429 12.52 8.17 -2.09
C TYR A 429 12.29 8.44 -0.59
N ALA A 430 12.84 9.53 -0.08
CA ALA A 430 12.80 9.88 1.34
C ALA A 430 12.13 11.24 1.56
N VAL A 431 11.11 11.31 2.42
CA VAL A 431 10.51 12.59 2.83
C VAL A 431 11.39 13.22 3.91
N GLY A 432 11.83 14.46 3.73
CA GLY A 432 12.75 15.11 4.67
C GLY A 432 12.56 16.62 4.75
N TYR A 433 12.36 17.13 5.96
CA TYR A 433 12.35 18.58 6.17
C TYR A 433 13.73 19.15 5.84
N ASN A 434 13.75 20.04 4.84
CA ASN A 434 14.94 20.80 4.47
C ASN A 434 14.66 22.28 4.79
N LYS A 435 15.15 22.79 5.92
CA LYS A 435 15.05 24.21 6.24
C LYS A 435 16.21 24.95 5.57
N VAL A 436 15.91 25.80 4.59
CA VAL A 436 16.88 26.71 3.99
C VAL A 436 16.45 28.14 4.30
N ASN A 437 17.28 28.82 5.08
CA ASN A 437 17.15 30.24 5.42
C ASN A 437 18.37 30.98 4.86
N PHE A 438 18.19 32.24 4.50
CA PHE A 438 19.26 33.15 4.10
C PHE A 438 19.24 34.40 4.99
N LYS A 439 20.40 34.98 5.26
CA LYS A 439 20.57 36.16 6.15
C LYS A 439 19.89 37.42 5.60
N ASP A 440 19.81 37.52 4.28
CA ASP A 440 19.30 38.65 3.50
C ASP A 440 17.86 38.44 3.00
N VAL A 441 17.16 37.41 3.47
CA VAL A 441 15.76 37.12 3.10
C VAL A 441 14.90 37.20 4.36
N ALA A 442 14.30 38.37 4.59
CA ALA A 442 13.34 38.58 5.68
C ALA A 442 12.10 37.68 5.48
N GLU A 443 11.57 37.09 6.57
CA GLU A 443 10.50 36.09 6.47
C GLU A 443 9.21 36.63 5.83
N ASN A 444 8.94 37.93 5.99
CA ASN A 444 7.80 38.66 5.44
C ASN A 444 8.04 39.27 4.04
N ALA A 445 9.24 39.15 3.45
CA ALA A 445 9.50 39.64 2.11
C ALA A 445 8.62 38.91 1.09
N TRP A 446 8.13 39.61 0.05
CA TRP A 446 7.19 39.03 -0.92
C TRP A 446 7.75 37.78 -1.63
N TYR A 447 9.06 37.75 -1.91
CA TYR A 447 9.77 36.62 -2.50
C TYR A 447 10.17 35.52 -1.48
N SER A 448 10.03 35.74 -0.17
CA SER A 448 10.49 34.82 0.90
C SER A 448 10.03 33.37 0.69
N LYS A 449 8.72 33.18 0.46
CA LYS A 449 8.12 31.86 0.20
C LYS A 449 8.72 31.20 -1.04
N ALA A 450 8.87 31.96 -2.12
CA ALA A 450 9.38 31.48 -3.40
C ALA A 450 10.87 31.10 -3.32
N VAL A 451 11.69 31.95 -2.71
CA VAL A 451 13.12 31.70 -2.45
C VAL A 451 13.31 30.43 -1.61
N THR A 452 12.60 30.29 -0.49
CA THR A 452 12.64 29.04 0.29
C THR A 452 12.21 27.84 -0.55
N PHE A 453 11.14 27.95 -1.34
CA PHE A 453 10.63 26.85 -2.15
C PHE A 453 11.64 26.34 -3.18
N ILE A 454 12.29 27.23 -3.94
CA ILE A 454 13.27 26.83 -4.96
C ILE A 454 14.60 26.38 -4.35
N SER A 455 15.02 26.97 -3.22
CA SER A 455 16.32 26.64 -2.61
C SER A 455 16.30 25.34 -1.83
N THR A 456 15.19 25.02 -1.16
CA THR A 456 15.01 23.70 -0.55
C THR A 456 14.98 22.55 -1.57
N ARG A 457 14.63 22.86 -2.83
CA ARG A 457 14.70 21.97 -4.01
C ARG A 457 16.06 21.95 -4.74
N ARG A 458 17.09 22.64 -4.21
CA ARG A 458 18.43 22.83 -4.83
C ARG A 458 18.39 23.42 -6.26
N ILE A 459 17.30 24.07 -6.66
CA ILE A 459 17.18 24.78 -7.95
C ILE A 459 18.12 26.00 -7.97
N SER A 460 18.18 26.73 -6.85
CA SER A 460 19.19 27.76 -6.56
C SER A 460 19.74 27.59 -5.15
N THR A 461 21.03 27.79 -4.94
CA THR A 461 21.72 27.62 -3.64
C THR A 461 22.12 28.95 -3.00
N GLY A 462 21.56 30.08 -3.48
CA GLY A 462 21.98 31.42 -3.09
C GLY A 462 23.21 31.91 -3.86
N THR A 463 23.99 32.82 -3.27
CA THR A 463 25.22 33.39 -3.87
C THR A 463 26.50 33.11 -3.06
N GLY A 464 26.39 32.47 -1.89
CA GLY A 464 27.49 32.30 -0.94
C GLY A 464 27.19 32.93 0.42
N ASP A 465 28.01 32.65 1.42
CA ASP A 465 28.01 33.27 2.76
C ASP A 465 26.69 33.28 3.55
N GLY A 466 25.72 32.47 3.14
CA GLY A 466 24.36 32.43 3.68
C GLY A 466 23.41 33.48 3.09
N ASN A 467 23.74 34.08 1.94
CA ASN A 467 22.94 35.07 1.23
C ASN A 467 22.29 34.50 -0.04
N PHE A 468 21.07 34.93 -0.36
CA PHE A 468 20.39 34.61 -1.62
C PHE A 468 20.60 35.67 -2.71
N ASN A 469 20.77 36.92 -2.29
CA ASN A 469 20.85 38.16 -3.05
C ASN A 469 19.62 38.36 -3.96
N ALA A 470 18.43 38.49 -3.36
CA ALA A 470 17.16 38.52 -4.09
C ALA A 470 17.03 39.69 -5.07
N GLY A 471 17.61 40.85 -4.76
CA GLY A 471 17.55 42.06 -5.60
C GLY A 471 18.58 42.13 -6.72
N ALA A 472 19.56 41.20 -6.78
CA ALA A 472 20.54 41.21 -7.86
C ALA A 472 19.93 40.72 -9.19
N ASN A 473 20.35 41.35 -10.28
CA ASN A 473 20.00 40.95 -11.64
C ASN A 473 20.53 39.54 -11.94
N LEU A 474 19.76 38.77 -12.71
CA LEU A 474 20.06 37.40 -13.09
C LEU A 474 20.71 37.36 -14.48
N THR A 475 21.79 36.61 -14.65
CA THR A 475 22.35 36.38 -16.00
C THR A 475 21.60 35.29 -16.76
N ARG A 476 21.65 35.32 -18.09
CA ARG A 476 20.99 34.32 -18.96
C ARG A 476 21.48 32.88 -18.68
N GLY A 477 22.76 32.71 -18.34
CA GLY A 477 23.34 31.44 -17.92
C GLY A 477 22.78 30.96 -16.57
N GLN A 478 22.71 31.85 -15.57
CA GLN A 478 22.08 31.53 -14.27
C GLN A 478 20.61 31.15 -14.42
N PHE A 479 19.85 31.90 -15.22
CA PHE A 479 18.47 31.59 -15.57
C PHE A 479 18.34 30.18 -16.16
N MET A 480 19.15 29.84 -17.16
CA MET A 480 19.07 28.54 -17.83
C MET A 480 19.34 27.39 -16.86
N VAL A 481 20.35 27.51 -15.99
CA VAL A 481 20.66 26.49 -14.98
C VAL A 481 19.50 26.32 -14.00
N MET A 482 18.85 27.40 -13.57
CA MET A 482 17.66 27.32 -12.70
C MET A 482 16.48 26.64 -13.41
N LEU A 483 16.19 27.00 -14.66
CA LEU A 483 15.13 26.39 -15.47
C LEU A 483 15.36 24.88 -15.66
N MET A 484 16.57 24.49 -16.08
CA MET A 484 16.92 23.09 -16.31
C MET A 484 16.84 22.26 -15.03
N LYS A 485 17.34 22.79 -13.90
CA LYS A 485 17.22 22.15 -12.59
C LYS A 485 15.77 22.01 -12.12
N ALA A 486 14.93 23.03 -12.32
CA ALA A 486 13.50 22.99 -11.95
C ALA A 486 12.75 21.80 -12.57
N TYR A 487 13.08 21.46 -13.82
CA TYR A 487 12.44 20.37 -14.57
C TYR A 487 13.24 19.05 -14.63
N GLY A 488 14.37 18.97 -13.91
CA GLY A 488 15.21 17.76 -13.89
C GLY A 488 15.86 17.46 -15.25
N ILE A 489 16.10 18.48 -16.06
CA ILE A 489 16.79 18.36 -17.35
C ILE A 489 18.30 18.32 -17.05
N ALA A 490 18.94 17.20 -17.39
CA ALA A 490 20.36 17.02 -17.16
C ALA A 490 21.24 17.87 -18.12
N PRO A 491 22.40 18.35 -17.66
CA PRO A 491 23.40 18.91 -18.55
C PRO A 491 23.94 17.82 -19.49
N ASP A 492 24.34 18.19 -20.70
CA ASP A 492 25.00 17.28 -21.62
C ASP A 492 26.45 17.03 -21.22
N ILE A 493 26.95 15.83 -21.55
CA ILE A 493 28.35 15.44 -21.34
C ILE A 493 29.15 15.69 -22.62
N ASP A 494 28.53 15.56 -23.81
CA ASP A 494 29.17 15.96 -25.07
C ASP A 494 28.87 17.44 -25.37
N ILE A 495 29.81 18.30 -25.02
CA ILE A 495 29.70 19.76 -25.15
C ILE A 495 30.16 20.29 -26.52
N LYS A 496 30.40 19.43 -27.52
CA LYS A 496 30.92 19.85 -28.84
C LYS A 496 29.95 20.70 -29.66
N ASP A 497 28.65 20.45 -29.57
CA ASP A 497 27.62 21.31 -30.20
C ASP A 497 27.09 22.32 -29.17
N ASN A 498 27.79 23.43 -29.05
CA ASN A 498 27.46 24.52 -28.12
C ASN A 498 27.55 25.88 -28.80
N PHE A 499 27.24 26.95 -28.08
CA PHE A 499 27.44 28.33 -28.53
C PHE A 499 28.92 28.73 -28.36
N GLU A 500 29.41 29.61 -29.23
CA GLU A 500 30.84 30.00 -29.30
C GLU A 500 31.33 30.80 -28.08
N ASP A 501 30.42 31.45 -27.34
CA ASP A 501 30.72 32.23 -26.13
C ASP A 501 30.54 31.47 -24.81
N VAL A 502 30.43 30.14 -24.89
CA VAL A 502 30.27 29.28 -23.70
C VAL A 502 31.63 28.74 -23.27
N GLY A 503 32.20 29.38 -22.24
CA GLY A 503 33.39 28.87 -21.52
C GLY A 503 33.10 27.58 -20.74
N ASP A 504 34.13 27.04 -20.07
CA ASP A 504 34.05 25.84 -19.23
C ASP A 504 33.67 26.19 -17.78
N THR A 505 32.41 26.00 -17.41
CA THR A 505 31.84 26.41 -16.12
C THR A 505 30.46 25.75 -15.85
N TYR A 506 29.81 26.11 -14.75
CA TYR A 506 28.60 25.46 -14.23
C TYR A 506 27.37 25.48 -15.16
N TYR A 507 27.37 26.28 -16.24
CA TYR A 507 26.29 26.33 -17.25
C TYR A 507 26.61 25.60 -18.56
N THR A 508 27.85 25.15 -18.80
CA THR A 508 28.34 24.70 -20.12
C THR A 508 27.52 23.56 -20.71
N GLY A 509 27.39 22.44 -19.98
CA GLY A 509 26.59 21.29 -20.40
C GLY A 509 25.08 21.59 -20.42
N TYR A 510 24.59 22.52 -19.60
CA TYR A 510 23.20 22.96 -19.65
C TYR A 510 22.89 23.75 -20.93
N LEU A 511 23.84 24.55 -21.43
CA LEU A 511 23.69 25.29 -22.69
C LEU A 511 23.81 24.38 -23.92
N ALA A 512 24.67 23.37 -23.88
CA ALA A 512 24.68 22.31 -24.91
C ALA A 512 23.31 21.60 -24.99
N THR A 513 22.74 21.19 -23.85
CA THR A 513 21.36 20.65 -23.80
C THR A 513 20.32 21.66 -24.28
N ALA A 514 20.43 22.94 -23.91
CA ALA A 514 19.49 23.98 -24.33
C ALA A 514 19.50 24.22 -25.85
N LYS A 515 20.67 24.14 -26.48
CA LYS A 515 20.86 24.22 -27.93
C LYS A 515 20.26 22.99 -28.62
N ARG A 516 20.66 21.78 -28.19
CA ARG A 516 20.19 20.49 -28.73
C ARG A 516 18.68 20.30 -28.63
N LEU A 517 18.05 20.78 -27.56
CA LEU A 517 16.59 20.73 -27.36
C LEU A 517 15.83 21.91 -27.98
N ASN A 518 16.50 22.81 -28.72
CA ASN A 518 15.93 24.03 -29.31
C ASN A 518 15.25 24.98 -28.30
N ILE A 519 15.65 24.91 -27.02
CA ILE A 519 15.17 25.79 -25.94
C ILE A 519 15.77 27.19 -26.10
N ALA A 520 17.05 27.25 -26.45
CA ALA A 520 17.78 28.47 -26.74
C ALA A 520 18.22 28.50 -28.22
N ARG A 521 17.94 29.62 -28.90
CA ARG A 521 18.44 29.91 -30.27
C ARG A 521 19.63 30.87 -30.29
N GLY A 522 20.10 31.28 -29.12
CA GLY A 522 21.15 32.29 -28.97
C GLY A 522 20.67 33.72 -29.20
N ILE A 523 21.62 34.62 -29.48
CA ILE A 523 21.43 36.06 -29.78
C ILE A 523 21.90 36.43 -31.20
N GLY A 524 22.19 35.43 -32.05
CA GLY A 524 22.82 35.58 -33.36
C GLY A 524 24.27 35.08 -33.37
N ASN A 525 24.84 34.88 -34.55
CA ASN A 525 26.25 34.46 -34.77
C ASN A 525 26.74 33.29 -33.89
N ASN A 526 25.87 32.29 -33.63
CA ASN A 526 26.15 31.16 -32.75
C ASN A 526 26.54 31.54 -31.28
N MET A 527 26.14 32.73 -30.81
CA MET A 527 26.36 33.24 -29.44
C MET A 527 25.11 33.06 -28.57
N PHE A 528 25.26 32.84 -27.25
CA PHE A 528 24.16 32.81 -26.29
C PHE A 528 24.07 34.03 -25.37
N GLY A 529 25.20 34.65 -25.06
CA GLY A 529 25.37 35.71 -24.06
C GLY A 529 25.15 35.24 -22.62
N PRO A 530 25.86 34.21 -22.11
CA PRO A 530 25.57 33.61 -20.80
C PRO A 530 25.70 34.59 -19.63
N GLU A 531 26.66 35.52 -19.67
CA GLU A 531 26.89 36.51 -18.61
C GLU A 531 26.08 37.80 -18.77
N LYS A 532 25.34 37.96 -19.88
CA LYS A 532 24.44 39.11 -20.06
C LYS A 532 23.25 38.98 -19.10
N GLU A 533 22.88 40.07 -18.43
CA GLU A 533 21.65 40.18 -17.66
C GLU A 533 20.42 39.91 -18.53
N ILE A 534 19.44 39.18 -17.98
CA ILE A 534 18.24 38.76 -18.71
C ILE A 534 17.08 39.72 -18.49
N THR A 535 16.46 40.18 -19.58
CA THR A 535 15.24 41.00 -19.50
C THR A 535 13.99 40.13 -19.26
N HIS A 536 12.91 40.70 -18.73
CA HIS A 536 11.66 39.97 -18.48
C HIS A 536 11.13 39.24 -19.73
N GLN A 537 11.22 39.84 -20.91
CA GLN A 537 10.77 39.20 -22.15
C GLN A 537 11.74 38.11 -22.66
N GLU A 538 13.05 38.25 -22.44
CA GLU A 538 14.03 37.19 -22.74
C GLU A 538 13.80 35.99 -21.79
N MET A 539 13.58 36.25 -20.50
CA MET A 539 13.25 35.27 -19.47
C MET A 539 11.98 34.50 -19.83
N ALA A 540 10.90 35.22 -20.15
CA ALA A 540 9.64 34.65 -20.58
C ALA A 540 9.81 33.74 -21.81
N THR A 541 10.60 34.16 -22.79
CA THR A 541 10.81 33.41 -24.03
C THR A 541 11.60 32.12 -23.81
N LEU A 542 12.69 32.17 -23.03
CA LEU A 542 13.46 30.96 -22.71
C LEU A 542 12.66 30.00 -21.81
N LEU A 543 11.85 30.52 -20.87
CA LEU A 543 10.93 29.73 -20.07
C LEU A 543 9.88 29.02 -20.94
N TYR A 544 9.20 29.77 -21.81
CA TYR A 544 8.18 29.26 -22.72
C TYR A 544 8.75 28.18 -23.65
N ASN A 545 9.90 28.43 -24.29
CA ASN A 545 10.57 27.45 -25.15
C ASN A 545 10.97 26.18 -24.37
N GLY A 546 11.47 26.34 -23.13
CA GLY A 546 11.80 25.22 -22.24
C GLY A 546 10.59 24.34 -21.97
N LEU A 547 9.47 24.94 -21.56
CA LEU A 547 8.22 24.24 -21.28
C LEU A 547 7.62 23.59 -22.54
N LYS A 548 7.71 24.26 -23.70
CA LYS A 548 7.26 23.74 -25.00
C LYS A 548 8.08 22.52 -25.42
N ALA A 549 9.40 22.58 -25.30
CA ALA A 549 10.31 21.49 -25.66
C ALA A 549 10.12 20.21 -24.82
N ILE A 550 9.65 20.33 -23.57
CA ILE A 550 9.38 19.18 -22.68
C ILE A 550 7.89 18.81 -22.58
N GLY A 551 7.00 19.43 -23.36
CA GLY A 551 5.56 19.16 -23.34
C GLY A 551 4.88 19.50 -22.00
N ARG A 552 5.31 20.57 -21.33
CA ARG A 552 4.82 21.03 -20.01
C ARG A 552 4.32 22.49 -20.04
N LEU A 553 3.85 22.99 -21.19
CA LEU A 553 3.17 24.29 -21.23
C LEU A 553 1.88 24.21 -20.40
N PRO A 554 1.66 25.11 -19.41
CA PRO A 554 0.42 25.11 -18.62
C PRO A 554 -0.80 25.40 -19.48
N GLU A 555 -1.94 24.82 -19.12
CA GLU A 555 -3.22 25.20 -19.71
C GLU A 555 -3.73 26.54 -19.14
N ARG A 556 -4.62 27.20 -19.89
CA ARG A 556 -5.14 28.51 -19.51
C ARG A 556 -6.07 28.39 -18.30
N THR A 557 -5.66 28.96 -17.18
CA THR A 557 -6.45 29.01 -15.93
C THR A 557 -6.89 30.43 -15.54
N ASP A 558 -6.46 31.46 -16.27
CA ASP A 558 -6.71 32.87 -15.94
C ASP A 558 -7.48 33.55 -17.08
N SER A 559 -8.40 34.44 -16.71
CA SER A 559 -9.17 35.26 -17.66
C SER A 559 -8.42 36.52 -18.09
N ARG A 560 -7.26 36.84 -17.50
CA ARG A 560 -6.39 37.92 -17.96
C ARG A 560 -5.91 37.73 -19.40
N TYR A 561 -5.66 38.86 -20.06
CA TYR A 561 -5.10 38.95 -21.40
C TYR A 561 -3.88 39.87 -21.35
N ILE A 562 -2.89 39.66 -22.21
CA ILE A 562 -1.71 40.54 -22.29
C ILE A 562 -2.06 42.01 -22.57
N SER A 563 -3.18 42.26 -23.25
CA SER A 563 -3.71 43.60 -23.53
C SER A 563 -4.27 44.34 -22.31
N SER A 564 -4.33 43.73 -21.13
CA SER A 564 -4.71 44.41 -19.87
C SER A 564 -3.55 45.11 -19.16
N PHE A 565 -2.38 45.19 -19.80
CA PHE A 565 -1.18 45.83 -19.26
C PHE A 565 -0.81 47.07 -20.08
N ASP A 566 -0.51 48.18 -19.40
CA ASP A 566 -0.31 49.50 -20.03
C ASP A 566 0.87 49.51 -21.02
N ASP A 567 1.85 48.63 -20.81
CA ASP A 567 3.06 48.50 -21.62
C ASP A 567 3.07 47.25 -22.52
N ALA A 568 1.92 46.63 -22.77
CA ALA A 568 1.79 45.49 -23.69
C ALA A 568 2.40 45.76 -25.08
N ASN A 569 2.28 47.00 -25.58
CA ASN A 569 2.87 47.44 -26.85
C ASN A 569 4.40 47.57 -26.83
N SER A 570 5.05 47.49 -25.65
CA SER A 570 6.51 47.49 -25.50
C SER A 570 7.12 46.07 -25.58
N VAL A 571 6.29 45.03 -25.70
CA VAL A 571 6.72 43.65 -25.87
C VAL A 571 7.23 43.44 -27.29
N ALA A 572 8.48 42.98 -27.43
CA ALA A 572 9.06 42.77 -28.76
C ALA A 572 8.29 41.69 -29.54
N PRO A 573 8.02 41.85 -30.86
CA PRO A 573 7.17 40.91 -31.62
C PRO A 573 7.61 39.44 -31.53
N TRP A 574 8.91 39.18 -31.42
CA TRP A 574 9.48 37.83 -31.31
C TRP A 574 9.28 37.16 -29.94
N THR A 575 8.93 37.92 -28.89
CA THR A 575 8.63 37.41 -27.53
C THR A 575 7.14 37.33 -27.25
N TYR A 576 6.30 37.88 -28.13
CA TYR A 576 4.87 38.11 -27.87
C TYR A 576 4.09 36.82 -27.57
N GLU A 577 4.35 35.71 -28.28
CA GLU A 577 3.73 34.40 -28.01
C GLU A 577 4.01 33.92 -26.57
N ALA A 578 5.28 34.02 -26.14
CA ALA A 578 5.73 33.58 -24.83
C ALA A 578 5.19 34.47 -23.70
N MET A 579 5.30 35.79 -23.85
CA MET A 579 4.76 36.78 -22.92
C MET A 579 3.24 36.62 -22.78
N LYS A 580 2.51 36.51 -23.91
CA LYS A 580 1.06 36.30 -23.91
C LYS A 580 0.70 35.05 -23.15
N HIS A 581 1.32 33.92 -23.49
CA HIS A 581 1.00 32.64 -22.85
C HIS A 581 1.25 32.69 -21.34
N LEU A 582 2.40 33.17 -20.88
CA LEU A 582 2.74 33.22 -19.44
C LEU A 582 1.87 34.21 -18.64
N VAL A 583 1.29 35.22 -19.29
CA VAL A 583 0.28 36.11 -18.69
C VAL A 583 -1.10 35.44 -18.65
N GLU A 584 -1.55 34.82 -19.74
CA GLU A 584 -2.85 34.12 -19.81
C GLU A 584 -2.91 32.87 -18.91
N VAL A 585 -1.76 32.25 -18.60
CA VAL A 585 -1.64 31.20 -17.58
C VAL A 585 -1.30 31.75 -16.18
N GLY A 586 -1.36 33.07 -15.97
CA GLY A 586 -1.24 33.70 -14.64
C GLY A 586 0.11 33.52 -13.93
N ILE A 587 1.16 33.14 -14.66
CA ILE A 587 2.54 32.94 -14.16
C ILE A 587 3.24 34.30 -14.03
N MET A 588 3.20 35.09 -15.10
CA MET A 588 3.62 36.49 -15.09
C MET A 588 2.41 37.37 -14.83
N ARG A 589 2.42 38.06 -13.69
CA ARG A 589 1.29 38.89 -13.23
C ARG A 589 1.51 40.40 -13.42
N GLY A 590 2.72 40.78 -13.84
CA GLY A 590 3.20 42.16 -13.82
C GLY A 590 3.29 42.76 -12.41
N ASN A 591 3.66 44.04 -12.36
CA ASN A 591 3.57 44.88 -11.16
C ASN A 591 2.87 46.19 -11.53
N GLU A 592 1.95 46.67 -10.68
CA GLU A 592 1.23 47.95 -10.88
C GLU A 592 0.64 48.14 -12.30
N GLY A 593 0.09 47.07 -12.89
CA GLY A 593 -0.51 47.11 -14.25
C GLY A 593 0.49 47.03 -15.41
N ARG A 594 1.78 46.80 -15.14
CA ARG A 594 2.86 46.79 -16.16
C ARG A 594 3.66 45.48 -16.16
N LEU A 595 4.11 45.05 -17.33
CA LEU A 595 4.94 43.85 -17.53
C LEU A 595 6.44 44.15 -17.51
N ASN A 596 6.81 45.41 -17.75
CA ASN A 596 8.18 45.89 -17.88
C ASN A 596 9.08 44.98 -18.76
N PRO A 597 8.74 44.74 -20.04
CA PRO A 597 9.35 43.70 -20.86
C PRO A 597 10.86 43.88 -21.07
N ASN A 598 11.35 45.12 -21.07
CA ASN A 598 12.77 45.47 -21.20
C ASN A 598 13.51 45.60 -19.87
N GLY A 599 12.80 45.52 -18.72
CA GLY A 599 13.42 45.52 -17.39
C GLY A 599 14.23 44.26 -17.14
N MET A 600 15.32 44.39 -16.38
CA MET A 600 16.14 43.25 -15.96
C MET A 600 15.40 42.40 -14.91
N THR A 601 15.52 41.09 -15.02
CA THR A 601 14.91 40.14 -14.08
C THR A 601 15.82 39.94 -12.88
N THR A 602 15.32 40.20 -11.67
CA THR A 602 16.03 39.91 -10.42
C THR A 602 15.92 38.43 -10.03
N ARG A 603 16.83 37.98 -9.16
CA ARG A 603 16.81 36.63 -8.58
C ARG A 603 15.53 36.32 -7.80
N GLY A 604 14.94 37.33 -7.14
CA GLY A 604 13.67 37.23 -6.42
C GLY A 604 12.46 37.06 -7.35
N GLU A 605 12.40 37.83 -8.44
CA GLU A 605 11.36 37.70 -9.47
C GLU A 605 11.42 36.33 -10.14
N MET A 606 12.61 35.85 -10.52
CA MET A 606 12.76 34.52 -11.10
C MET A 606 12.36 33.40 -10.12
N ALA A 607 12.68 33.55 -8.83
CA ALA A 607 12.21 32.62 -7.81
C ALA A 607 10.67 32.57 -7.76
N GLN A 608 10.00 33.73 -7.83
CA GLN A 608 8.54 33.84 -7.83
C GLN A 608 7.90 33.26 -9.09
N VAL A 609 8.51 33.45 -10.26
CA VAL A 609 8.06 32.86 -11.53
C VAL A 609 8.10 31.33 -11.46
N LEU A 610 9.22 30.74 -11.01
CA LEU A 610 9.31 29.30 -10.83
C LEU A 610 8.37 28.77 -9.73
N TYR A 611 8.16 29.52 -8.65
CA TYR A 611 7.20 29.17 -7.61
C TYR A 611 5.76 29.10 -8.15
N ASN A 612 5.32 30.13 -8.89
CA ASN A 612 3.99 30.18 -9.50
C ASN A 612 3.74 29.02 -10.49
N LEU A 613 4.81 28.50 -11.07
CA LEU A 613 4.80 27.46 -12.11
C LEU A 613 4.89 26.04 -11.54
N LEU A 614 5.64 25.84 -10.45
CA LEU A 614 5.84 24.56 -9.77
C LEU A 614 4.85 24.31 -8.61
N MET A 615 3.97 25.26 -8.33
CA MET A 615 2.82 25.11 -7.39
C MET A 615 1.49 24.82 -8.13
N ARG A 616 1.58 24.50 -9.43
CA ARG A 616 0.49 24.02 -10.28
C ARG A 616 0.67 22.52 -10.53
#